data_AF-A0A1H1FMQ2-F1
#
_entry.id   AF-A0A1H1FMQ2-F1
#
_cell.length_a   1.000
_cell.length_b   1.000
_cell.length_c   1.000
_cell.angle_alpha   90.00
_cell.angle_beta   90.00
_cell.angle_gamma   90.00
#
_symmetry.space_group_name_H-M   'P 1'
#
loop_
_entity.id
_entity.type
_entity.pdbx_description
1 polymer ?
#
loop_
_entity_poly.entity_id
_entity_poly.type
_entity_poly.pdbx_seq_one_letter_code
_entity_poly.pdbx_strand_id
1 'polypeptide(L)' 'MSVNLENRRNVGFLLALVVATVLVAAVGILWLRGRGEPLIVEVAYGLLVLLGAAVAYDNYLIQ' A
#
# COMPACT_ATOMS: atom_id res chain seq x y z
N MET A 1 7.50 15.73 4.63
CA MET A 1 8.93 15.44 4.38
C MET A 1 9.09 15.15 2.89
N SER A 2 9.58 16.10 2.08
CA SER A 2 9.65 15.92 0.63
C SER A 2 10.65 14.82 0.28
N VAL A 3 10.19 13.71 -0.28
CA VAL A 3 11.10 12.66 -0.72
C VAL A 3 11.92 13.23 -1.88
N ASN A 4 13.23 13.37 -1.69
CA ASN A 4 14.11 13.86 -2.74
C ASN A 4 14.26 12.78 -3.82
N LEU A 5 13.52 12.96 -4.92
CA LEU A 5 13.45 12.07 -6.08
C LEU A 5 14.67 12.19 -7.01
N GLU A 6 15.52 13.21 -6.85
CA GLU A 6 16.79 13.29 -7.61
C GLU A 6 17.80 12.25 -7.14
N ASN A 7 17.70 11.81 -5.89
CA ASN A 7 18.55 10.77 -5.36
C ASN A 7 18.10 9.39 -5.86
N ARG A 8 18.84 8.83 -6.83
CA ARG A 8 18.56 7.49 -7.42
C ARG A 8 18.37 6.39 -6.38
N ARG A 9 19.02 6.49 -5.20
CA ARG A 9 18.85 5.53 -4.11
C ARG A 9 17.46 5.60 -3.47
N ASN A 10 16.92 6.81 -3.30
CA ASN A 10 15.57 7.02 -2.74
C ASN A 10 14.50 6.53 -3.72
N VAL A 11 14.68 6.80 -5.01
CA VAL A 11 13.78 6.29 -6.05
C VAL A 11 13.79 4.77 -6.09
N GLY A 12 14.97 4.15 -6.04
CA GLY A 12 15.09 2.69 -5.98
C GLY A 12 14.41 2.10 -4.75
N PHE A 13 14.56 2.73 -3.58
CA PHE A 13 13.91 2.29 -2.35
C PHE A 13 12.39 2.43 -2.40
N LEU A 14 11.87 3.56 -2.89
CA LEU A 14 10.43 3.75 -3.08
C LEU A 14 9.85 2.71 -4.04
N LEU A 15 10.53 2.45 -5.16
CA LEU A 15 10.08 1.49 -6.15
C LEU A 15 10.09 0.06 -5.57
N ALA A 16 11.13 -0.30 -4.81
CA ALA A 16 11.17 -1.57 -4.07
C ALA A 16 10.03 -1.68 -3.04
N LEU A 17 9.71 -0.57 -2.35
CA LEU A 17 8.62 -0.53 -1.38
C LEU A 17 7.27 -0.78 -2.06
N VAL A 18 7.00 -0.10 -3.18
CA VAL A 18 5.78 -0.27 -3.98
C VAL A 18 5.66 -1.72 -4.45
N VAL A 19 6.73 -2.29 -5.00
CA VAL A 19 6.76 -3.69 -5.44
C VAL A 19 6.50 -4.65 -4.27
N ALA A 20 7.11 -4.43 -3.11
CA ALA A 20 6.90 -5.25 -1.93
C ALA A 20 5.44 -5.17 -1.45
N THR A 21 4.84 -3.98 -1.42
CA THR A 21 3.43 -3.81 -1.04
C THR A 21 2.50 -4.57 -1.99
N VAL A 22 2.72 -4.48 -3.30
CA VAL A 22 1.92 -5.22 -4.30
C VAL A 22 2.06 -6.73 -4.11
N LEU A 23 3.29 -7.22 -3.90
CA LEU A 23 3.54 -8.63 -3.65
C LEU A 23 2.85 -9.14 -2.38
N VAL A 24 2.93 -8.38 -1.28
CA VAL A 24 2.27 -8.74 -0.01
C VAL A 24 0.75 -8.77 -0.18
N ALA A 25 0.16 -7.79 -0.87
CA ALA A 25 -1.27 -7.77 -1.14
C ALA A 25 -1.70 -8.98 -2.00
N ALA A 26 -0.95 -9.30 -3.05
CA ALA A 26 -1.23 -10.45 -3.91
C ALA A 26 -1.11 -11.78 -3.16
N VAL A 27 -0.06 -11.97 -2.37
CA VAL A 27 0.14 -13.17 -1.54
C VAL A 27 -0.95 -13.28 -0.48
N GLY A 28 -1.34 -12.17 0.16
CA GLY A 28 -2.45 -12.11 1.09
C GLY A 28 -3.76 -12.58 0.47
N ILE A 29 -4.11 -12.06 -0.70
CA ILE A 29 -5.32 -12.47 -1.44
C ILE A 29 -5.28 -13.96 -1.82
N LEU A 30 -4.13 -14.46 -2.29
CA LEU A 30 -3.95 -15.87 -2.62
C LEU A 30 -4.07 -16.77 -1.38
N TRP A 31 -3.53 -16.36 -0.24
CA TRP A 31 -3.65 -17.11 1.01
C TRP A 31 -5.08 -17.12 1.57
N LEU A 32 -5.86 -16.08 1.27
CA LEU A 32 -7.28 -15.97 1.63
C LEU A 32 -8.19 -16.75 0.67
N ARG A 33 -7.71 -17.18 -0.51
CA ARG A 33 -8.50 -18.05 -1.40
C ARG A 33 -8.90 -19.33 -0.66
N GLY A 34 -10.19 -19.64 -0.71
CA GLY A 34 -10.76 -20.81 -0.03
C GLY A 34 -11.19 -20.57 1.42
N ARG A 35 -10.93 -19.39 2.01
CA ARG A 35 -11.40 -19.02 3.36
C ARG A 35 -12.72 -18.21 3.36
N GLY A 36 -13.29 -17.95 2.19
CA GLY A 36 -14.55 -17.25 1.98
C GLY A 36 -14.36 -15.93 1.22
N GLU A 37 -15.16 -15.72 0.17
CA GLU A 37 -15.17 -14.46 -0.60
C GLU A 37 -15.39 -13.19 0.24
N PRO A 38 -16.18 -13.19 1.33
CA PRO A 38 -16.37 -11.99 2.16
C PRO A 38 -15.07 -11.47 2.77
N LEU A 39 -14.18 -12.38 3.19
CA LEU A 39 -12.92 -12.04 3.84
C LEU A 39 -11.95 -11.35 2.87
N ILE A 40 -11.97 -11.73 1.59
CA ILE A 40 -11.16 -11.10 0.54
C ILE A 40 -11.66 -9.67 0.31
N VAL A 41 -12.98 -9.46 0.28
CA VAL A 41 -13.59 -8.14 0.09
C VAL A 41 -13.29 -7.23 1.28
N GLU A 42 -13.37 -7.72 2.51
CA GLU A 42 -13.03 -6.95 3.72
C GLU A 42 -11.55 -6.54 3.73
N VAL A 43 -10.63 -7.45 3.37
CA VAL A 43 -9.20 -7.15 3.30
C VAL A 43 -8.89 -6.13 2.19
N ALA A 44 -9.51 -6.27 1.01
CA ALA A 44 -9.37 -5.32 -0.08
C ALA A 44 -9.92 -3.93 0.30
N TYR A 45 -11.07 -3.89 0.96
CA TYR A 45 -11.67 -2.65 1.45
C TYR A 45 -10.80 -1.98 2.52
N GLY A 46 -10.27 -2.75 3.48
CA GLY A 46 -9.35 -2.25 4.49
C GLY A 46 -8.08 -1.64 3.89
N LEU A 47 -7.51 -2.27 2.85
CA LEU A 47 -6.39 -1.71 2.09
C LEU A 47 -6.72 -0.37 1.44
N LEU A 48 -7.90 -0.25 0.81
CA LEU A 48 -8.35 1.01 0.20
C LEU A 48 -8.54 2.11 1.24
N VAL A 49 -9.10 1.79 2.41
CA VAL A 49 -9.27 2.76 3.51
C VAL A 49 -7.91 3.25 4.01
N LEU A 50 -6.94 2.35 4.19
CA LEU A 50 -5.59 2.72 4.62
C LEU A 50 -4.88 3.61 3.59
N LEU A 51 -5.00 3.29 2.30
CA LEU A 51 -4.47 4.13 1.22
C LEU A 51 -5.13 5.51 1.22
N GLY A 52 -6.45 5.58 1.34
CA GLY A 52 -7.19 6.84 1.44
C GLY A 52 -6.79 7.65 2.65
N ALA A 53 -6.60 7.01 3.81
CA ALA A 53 -6.13 7.65 5.04
C ALA A 53 -4.70 8.18 4.91
N ALA A 54 -3.81 7.43 4.24
CA ALA A 54 -2.44 7.89 3.97
C ALA A 54 -2.44 9.12 3.05
N VAL A 55 -3.24 9.10 1.97
CA VAL A 55 -3.40 10.26 1.08
C VAL A 55 -3.99 11.46 1.82
N ALA A 56 -5.00 11.24 2.66
CA ALA A 56 -5.58 12.30 3.47
C ALA A 56 -4.54 12.86 4.47
N TYR A 57 -3.78 12.01 5.14
CA TYR A 57 -2.72 12.43 6.05
C TYR A 57 -1.67 13.31 5.34
N ASP A 58 -1.22 12.90 4.16
CA ASP A 58 -0.23 13.64 3.37
C ASP A 58 -0.75 15.01 2.92
N ASN A 59 -2.03 15.11 2.56
CA ASN A 59 -2.64 16.35 2.09
C ASN A 59 -3.11 17.29 3.21
N TYR A 60 -3.51 16.76 4.37
CA TYR A 60 -4.20 17.53 5.41
C TYR A 60 -3.43 17.66 6.73
N LEU A 61 -2.52 16.73 7.08
CA LEU A 61 -1.77 16.78 8.35
C LEU A 61 -0.31 17.20 8.22
N ILE A 62 0.33 16.95 7.08
CA ILE A 62 1.69 17.42 6.82
C ILE A 62 1.60 18.80 6.13
N GLN A 63 1.21 19.83 6.90
CA GLN A 63 1.47 21.24 6.54
C GLN A 63 2.83 21.66 7.11
#